data_AF-A0A562J0F1-F1
#
_entry.id   AF-A0A562J0F1-F1
#
_cell.length_a   1.000
_cell.length_b   1.000
_cell.length_c   1.000
_cell.angle_alpha   90.00
_cell.angle_beta   90.00
_cell.angle_gamma   90.00
#
_symmetry.space_group_name_H-M   'P 1'
#
loop_
_entity.id
_entity.type
_entity.pdbx_description
1 polymer ?
#
loop_
_entity_poly.entity_id
_entity_poly.type
_entity_poly.pdbx_seq_one_letter_code
_entity_poly.pdbx_strand_id
1 'polypeptide(L)'
;MSSIQNIDVSLQAIVKNIDKNIYLIPKFQRDFVWKRKAIEELGDSIIRGYPISSLLIMPENGNLKVSAHSLIENIKKEYNQEENNEPKYYILDGQQRLTSIAKLFLPKNNGDDEFYFDLLALLLDKFPEDKILEIPSVKKLTELSGVITDNYMELCRAFSVGKGKGKQLTRHYNRFISGESVIEKRYSEVIDDFFEQWFDGFKSKNKTKFFDYKNYVTSVLGVIGEYKIPAMKIDGESELGIVIRVFEKVNTTGKKLTLFDLINAQSFEDKKHKDGLSDYLSSEIKSTSHERHGVFNFLEYKDNGKFENLARIIRIFEIANLLEKNTIPAISKQSMLARGSSFWFGCWEKQGNKFLEIVEWMNEEGLLDIGQVTFLEYAIAILLAKPTMFENLEYRERIEKYAIYLTLSESSFTKSNLDVVKKLYTSESPNMPININDKMILDCKPTSSQTKVIQKILQKKGVTYEINNEVHAQEASEIINSYFSA
;
A
#
# COMPACT_ATOMS: atom_id res chain seq x y z
N MET A 1 -10.34 -25.89 -8.20
CA MET A 1 -9.97 -25.09 -9.38
C MET A 1 -9.07 -23.96 -8.91
N SER A 2 -8.14 -23.48 -9.73
CA SER A 2 -7.27 -22.36 -9.35
C SER A 2 -8.12 -21.14 -8.99
N SER A 3 -7.98 -20.61 -7.77
CA SER A 3 -8.63 -19.37 -7.31
C SER A 3 -8.13 -18.12 -8.06
N ILE A 4 -7.18 -18.30 -8.96
CA ILE A 4 -6.50 -17.25 -9.72
C ILE A 4 -6.46 -17.65 -11.19
N GLN A 5 -6.89 -16.75 -12.06
CA GLN A 5 -6.84 -16.91 -13.52
C GLN A 5 -5.88 -15.88 -14.11
N ASN A 6 -4.94 -16.31 -14.95
CA ASN A 6 -4.12 -15.41 -15.74
C ASN A 6 -4.81 -15.16 -17.08
N ILE A 7 -5.08 -13.91 -17.40
CA ILE A 7 -5.72 -13.47 -18.64
C ILE A 7 -4.88 -12.39 -19.28
N ASP A 8 -4.98 -12.25 -20.60
CA ASP A 8 -4.47 -11.08 -21.32
C ASP A 8 -5.64 -10.17 -21.68
N VAL A 9 -5.54 -8.89 -21.31
CA VAL A 9 -6.57 -7.90 -21.63
C VAL A 9 -6.00 -6.91 -22.63
N SER A 10 -6.69 -6.69 -23.74
CA SER A 10 -6.24 -5.70 -24.74
C SER A 10 -6.39 -4.28 -24.19
N LEU A 11 -5.54 -3.38 -24.66
CA LEU A 11 -5.59 -1.95 -24.31
C LEU A 11 -6.96 -1.35 -24.66
N GLN A 12 -7.53 -1.73 -25.81
CA GLN A 12 -8.89 -1.33 -26.19
C GLN A 12 -9.93 -1.72 -25.14
N ALA A 13 -9.88 -2.96 -24.65
CA ALA A 13 -10.80 -3.45 -23.64
C ALA A 13 -10.58 -2.72 -22.31
N ILE A 14 -9.34 -2.46 -21.91
CA ILE A 14 -9.03 -1.67 -20.71
C ILE A 14 -9.60 -0.26 -20.82
N VAL A 15 -9.32 0.47 -21.90
CA VAL A 15 -9.80 1.85 -22.11
C VAL A 15 -11.33 1.89 -22.10
N LYS A 16 -12.00 0.95 -22.77
CA LYS A 16 -13.46 0.81 -22.75
C LYS A 16 -14.00 0.52 -21.34
N ASN A 17 -13.35 -0.38 -20.60
CA ASN A 17 -13.77 -0.73 -19.24
C ASN A 17 -13.59 0.45 -18.27
N ILE A 18 -12.54 1.26 -18.47
CA ILE A 18 -12.34 2.49 -17.71
C ILE A 18 -13.47 3.47 -18.04
N ASP A 19 -13.76 3.72 -19.32
CA ASP A 19 -14.81 4.65 -19.76
C ASP A 19 -16.20 4.24 -19.26
N LYS A 20 -16.46 2.93 -19.18
CA LYS A 20 -17.69 2.36 -18.60
C LYS A 20 -17.73 2.33 -17.07
N ASN A 21 -16.70 2.82 -16.38
CA ASN A 21 -16.59 2.80 -14.93
C ASN A 21 -16.62 1.38 -14.31
N ILE A 22 -16.00 0.40 -14.97
CA ILE A 22 -15.93 -1.00 -14.52
C ILE A 22 -14.83 -1.20 -13.47
N TYR A 23 -13.76 -0.43 -13.53
CA TYR A 23 -12.64 -0.55 -12.60
C TYR A 23 -12.79 0.39 -11.40
N LEU A 24 -12.66 -0.18 -10.21
CA LEU A 24 -12.76 0.50 -8.92
C LEU A 24 -11.42 0.49 -8.20
N ILE A 25 -11.08 1.60 -7.57
CA ILE A 25 -9.92 1.75 -6.68
C ILE A 25 -10.43 1.60 -5.24
N PRO A 26 -10.02 0.55 -4.51
CA PRO A 26 -10.30 0.46 -3.09
C PRO A 26 -9.68 1.63 -2.31
N LYS A 27 -10.39 2.20 -1.32
CA LYS A 27 -9.98 3.40 -0.57
C LYS A 27 -8.66 3.28 0.20
N PHE A 28 -8.18 2.06 0.44
CA PHE A 28 -6.91 1.82 1.10
C PHE A 28 -5.70 2.00 0.16
N GLN A 29 -5.93 2.07 -1.15
CA GLN A 29 -4.89 2.37 -2.11
C GLN A 29 -4.43 3.82 -1.94
N ARG A 30 -3.16 4.06 -2.24
CA ARG A 30 -2.58 5.40 -2.20
C ARG A 30 -3.14 6.26 -3.33
N ASP A 31 -3.05 7.58 -3.16
CA ASP A 31 -3.37 8.52 -4.23
C ASP A 31 -2.50 8.29 -5.47
N PHE A 32 -2.97 8.84 -6.59
CA PHE A 32 -2.18 8.86 -7.81
C PHE A 32 -0.95 9.78 -7.65
N VAL A 33 0.26 9.22 -7.81
CA VAL A 33 1.52 9.94 -7.57
C VAL A 33 2.43 10.00 -8.81
N TRP A 34 2.08 9.30 -9.89
CA TRP A 34 2.87 9.34 -11.12
C TRP A 34 2.83 10.73 -11.75
N LYS A 35 4.02 11.33 -11.90
CA LYS A 35 4.20 12.63 -12.56
C LYS A 35 4.20 12.45 -14.08
N ARG A 36 4.11 13.58 -14.80
CA ARG A 36 4.14 13.67 -16.28
C ARG A 36 5.11 12.66 -16.92
N LYS A 37 6.37 12.66 -16.50
CA LYS A 37 7.41 11.82 -17.10
C LYS A 37 7.13 10.31 -17.03
N ALA A 38 6.59 9.82 -15.90
CA ALA A 38 6.24 8.40 -15.76
C ALA A 38 5.06 7.99 -16.66
N ILE A 39 4.15 8.94 -16.96
CA ILE A 39 3.04 8.72 -17.89
C ILE A 39 3.57 8.67 -19.33
N GLU A 40 4.49 9.57 -19.69
CA GLU A 40 5.18 9.55 -20.99
C GLU A 40 5.95 8.24 -21.21
N GLU A 41 6.72 7.78 -20.22
CA GLU A 41 7.46 6.50 -20.29
C GLU A 41 6.53 5.28 -20.45
N LEU A 42 5.34 5.32 -19.83
CA LEU A 42 4.32 4.30 -20.06
C LEU A 42 3.78 4.36 -21.49
N GLY A 43 3.50 5.56 -21.99
CA GLY A 43 3.10 5.77 -23.38
C GLY A 43 4.15 5.24 -24.36
N ASP A 44 5.43 5.52 -24.11
CA ASP A 44 6.57 5.01 -24.87
C ASP A 44 6.60 3.48 -24.88
N SER A 45 6.44 2.86 -23.71
CA SER A 45 6.41 1.40 -23.59
C SER A 45 5.27 0.78 -24.41
N ILE A 46 4.07 1.39 -24.36
CA ILE A 46 2.89 0.92 -25.10
C ILE A 46 3.11 1.05 -26.60
N ILE A 47 3.55 2.20 -27.10
CA ILE A 47 3.73 2.42 -28.54
C ILE A 47 4.88 1.60 -29.14
N ARG A 48 5.92 1.33 -28.34
CA ARG A 48 7.02 0.43 -28.72
C ARG A 48 6.65 -1.06 -28.64
N GLY A 49 5.50 -1.38 -28.06
CA GLY A 49 5.07 -2.76 -27.81
C GLY A 49 5.90 -3.47 -26.74
N TYR A 50 6.58 -2.73 -25.86
CA TYR A 50 7.32 -3.32 -24.74
C TYR A 50 6.36 -3.86 -23.68
N PRO A 51 6.63 -5.04 -23.08
CA PRO A 51 5.74 -5.62 -22.09
C PRO A 51 5.70 -4.75 -20.82
N ILE A 52 4.50 -4.39 -20.38
CA ILE A 52 4.29 -3.81 -19.06
C ILE A 52 3.89 -4.91 -18.07
N SER A 53 4.18 -4.68 -16.78
CA SER A 53 3.87 -5.65 -15.72
C SER A 53 2.37 -5.96 -15.66
N SER A 54 2.01 -7.07 -15.01
CA SER A 54 0.62 -7.52 -14.88
C SER A 54 -0.23 -6.63 -13.98
N LEU A 55 -1.55 -6.62 -14.22
CA LEU A 55 -2.57 -6.07 -13.32
C LEU A 55 -3.03 -7.16 -12.32
N LEU A 56 -3.54 -6.75 -11.15
CA LEU A 56 -4.25 -7.65 -10.23
C LEU A 56 -5.66 -7.12 -10.02
N ILE A 57 -6.65 -7.91 -10.43
CA ILE A 57 -8.07 -7.53 -10.36
C ILE A 57 -8.90 -8.60 -9.67
N MET A 58 -10.01 -8.19 -9.06
CA MET A 58 -10.97 -9.11 -8.43
C MET A 58 -12.39 -8.56 -8.56
N PRO A 59 -13.41 -9.38 -8.86
CA PRO A 59 -14.80 -8.94 -8.91
C PRO A 59 -15.26 -8.28 -7.61
N GLU A 60 -15.98 -7.17 -7.71
CA GLU A 60 -16.54 -6.42 -6.56
C GLU A 60 -17.59 -7.24 -5.78
N ASN A 61 -18.35 -8.06 -6.51
CA ASN A 61 -19.44 -8.85 -5.96
C ASN A 61 -18.98 -10.08 -5.15
N GLY A 62 -17.69 -10.36 -5.05
CA GLY A 62 -17.14 -11.50 -4.31
C GLY A 62 -17.08 -11.34 -2.77
N ASN A 63 -16.32 -12.23 -2.13
CA ASN A 63 -16.17 -12.35 -0.67
C ASN A 63 -15.50 -11.13 -0.01
N LEU A 64 -14.60 -10.43 -0.70
CA LEU A 64 -14.03 -9.19 -0.19
C LEU A 64 -15.01 -8.04 -0.45
N LYS A 65 -15.49 -7.42 0.61
CA LYS A 65 -16.22 -6.14 0.56
C LYS A 65 -15.31 -5.07 1.10
N VAL A 66 -15.02 -4.05 0.30
CA VAL A 66 -14.18 -2.91 0.70
C VAL A 66 -14.73 -1.66 0.04
N SER A 67 -14.70 -0.53 0.75
CA SER A 67 -15.10 0.73 0.15
C SER A 67 -14.14 1.09 -1.00
N ALA A 68 -14.70 1.53 -2.12
CA ALA A 68 -13.96 1.88 -3.33
C ALA A 68 -14.56 3.10 -4.03
N HIS A 69 -13.79 3.71 -4.92
CA HIS A 69 -14.23 4.77 -5.81
C HIS A 69 -13.85 4.45 -7.26
N SER A 70 -14.46 5.16 -8.20
CA SER A 70 -14.13 5.06 -9.62
C SER A 70 -12.67 5.40 -9.90
N LEU A 71 -12.05 4.74 -10.89
CA LEU A 71 -10.68 5.07 -11.34
C LEU A 71 -10.54 6.54 -11.77
N ILE A 72 -11.59 7.10 -12.36
CA ILE A 72 -11.67 8.48 -12.80
C ILE A 72 -12.92 9.11 -12.18
N GLU A 73 -12.77 10.22 -11.48
CA GLU A 73 -13.87 10.88 -10.75
C GLU A 73 -14.95 11.49 -11.65
N ASN A 74 -14.62 11.76 -12.93
CA ASN A 74 -15.45 12.53 -13.86
C ASN A 74 -15.96 11.75 -15.07
N ILE A 75 -16.00 10.41 -15.01
CA ILE A 75 -16.69 9.64 -16.06
C ILE A 75 -18.13 10.14 -16.10
N LYS A 76 -18.56 10.59 -17.29
CA LYS A 76 -19.87 11.20 -17.52
C LYS A 76 -20.94 10.43 -16.74
N LYS A 77 -21.61 11.12 -15.81
CA LYS A 77 -22.78 10.63 -15.06
C LYS A 77 -23.99 10.30 -15.97
N GLU A 78 -23.81 10.31 -17.30
CA GLU A 78 -24.83 10.07 -18.32
C GLU A 78 -24.98 8.59 -18.69
N TYR A 79 -24.07 7.70 -18.26
CA TYR A 79 -24.37 6.27 -18.28
C TYR A 79 -25.30 5.97 -17.10
N ASN A 80 -26.60 5.90 -17.41
CA ASN A 80 -27.65 5.45 -16.51
C ASN A 80 -27.15 4.29 -15.64
N GLN A 81 -27.09 4.51 -14.32
CA GLN A 81 -26.62 3.52 -13.35
C GLN A 81 -27.48 2.24 -13.31
N GLU A 82 -28.58 2.20 -14.06
CA GLU A 82 -29.55 1.12 -14.09
C GLU A 82 -29.32 0.08 -15.22
N GLU A 83 -28.43 0.31 -16.19
CA GLU A 83 -28.25 -0.59 -17.35
C GLU A 83 -26.91 -1.34 -17.46
N ASN A 84 -25.89 -1.00 -16.66
CA ASN A 84 -24.62 -1.74 -16.70
C ASN A 84 -24.68 -2.99 -15.79
N ASN A 85 -25.24 -4.09 -16.32
CA ASN A 85 -25.13 -5.44 -15.75
C ASN A 85 -23.69 -6.02 -15.79
N GLU A 86 -22.69 -5.24 -16.21
CA GLU A 86 -21.30 -5.69 -16.27
C GLU A 86 -20.68 -5.71 -14.85
N PRO A 87 -20.04 -6.82 -14.44
CA PRO A 87 -19.45 -6.92 -13.12
C PRO A 87 -18.30 -5.93 -12.99
N LYS A 88 -18.30 -5.14 -11.92
CA LYS A 88 -17.19 -4.26 -11.56
C LYS A 88 -16.04 -5.04 -10.93
N TYR A 89 -14.84 -4.47 -11.02
CA TYR A 89 -13.61 -5.08 -10.53
C TYR A 89 -12.85 -4.12 -9.63
N TYR A 90 -12.45 -4.58 -8.44
CA TYR A 90 -11.42 -3.92 -7.65
C TYR A 90 -10.06 -4.06 -8.33
N ILE A 91 -9.32 -2.97 -8.41
CA ILE A 91 -7.91 -2.93 -8.76
C ILE A 91 -7.10 -3.11 -7.48
N LEU A 92 -6.52 -4.29 -7.31
CA LEU A 92 -5.67 -4.61 -6.15
C LEU A 92 -4.19 -4.28 -6.42
N ASP A 93 -3.77 -4.32 -7.68
CA ASP A 93 -2.47 -3.80 -8.14
C ASP A 93 -2.58 -3.22 -9.56
N GLY A 94 -1.76 -2.22 -9.84
CA GLY A 94 -1.70 -1.57 -11.16
C GLY A 94 -2.53 -0.29 -11.28
N GLN A 95 -3.04 0.27 -10.17
CA GLN A 95 -3.78 1.53 -10.14
C GLN A 95 -3.06 2.66 -10.91
N GLN A 96 -1.77 2.91 -10.61
CA GLN A 96 -1.02 4.00 -11.24
C GLN A 96 -0.92 3.83 -12.76
N ARG A 97 -0.79 2.57 -13.24
CA ARG A 97 -0.75 2.25 -14.67
C ARG A 97 -2.11 2.46 -15.33
N LEU A 98 -3.19 1.95 -14.72
CA LEU A 98 -4.55 2.13 -15.25
C LEU A 98 -4.97 3.61 -15.28
N THR A 99 -4.68 4.38 -14.22
CA THR A 99 -4.93 5.83 -14.20
C THR A 99 -4.08 6.57 -15.25
N SER A 100 -2.86 6.10 -15.53
CA SER A 100 -2.03 6.68 -16.60
C SER A 100 -2.55 6.33 -17.99
N ILE A 101 -3.00 5.08 -18.22
CA ILE A 101 -3.69 4.66 -19.45
C ILE A 101 -4.93 5.52 -19.68
N ALA A 102 -5.73 5.77 -18.65
CA ALA A 102 -6.85 6.70 -18.72
C ALA A 102 -6.38 8.10 -19.19
N LYS A 103 -5.32 8.64 -18.58
CA LYS A 103 -4.77 9.95 -18.96
C LYS A 103 -4.19 9.99 -20.39
N LEU A 104 -3.73 8.86 -20.92
CA LEU A 104 -3.15 8.75 -22.26
C LEU A 104 -4.23 8.62 -23.36
N PHE A 105 -5.29 7.84 -23.10
CA PHE A 105 -6.19 7.36 -24.16
C PHE A 105 -7.64 7.82 -24.03
N LEU A 106 -8.05 8.41 -22.90
CA LEU A 106 -9.41 8.94 -22.73
C LEU A 106 -9.47 10.46 -22.84
N PRO A 107 -10.64 11.01 -23.23
CA PRO A 107 -10.87 12.45 -23.22
C PRO A 107 -10.62 13.05 -21.83
N LYS A 108 -9.93 14.17 -21.76
CA LYS A 108 -9.67 14.89 -20.50
C LYS A 108 -10.64 16.03 -20.24
N ASN A 109 -10.72 16.40 -18.96
CA ASN A 109 -11.32 17.65 -18.51
C ASN A 109 -10.30 18.80 -18.52
N ASN A 110 -10.80 20.03 -18.58
CA ASN A 110 -10.00 21.25 -18.69
C ASN A 110 -8.93 21.38 -17.58
N GLY A 111 -7.68 21.64 -17.96
CA GLY A 111 -6.60 22.05 -17.04
C GLY A 111 -5.48 21.02 -16.81
N ASP A 112 -5.66 19.78 -17.25
CA ASP A 112 -4.63 18.74 -17.21
C ASP A 112 -3.72 18.77 -18.46
N ASP A 113 -2.53 18.18 -18.35
CA ASP A 113 -1.64 17.92 -19.49
C ASP A 113 -2.29 16.99 -20.52
N GLU A 114 -2.17 17.28 -21.81
CA GLU A 114 -2.59 16.38 -22.88
C GLU A 114 -1.40 15.60 -23.43
N PHE A 115 -1.53 14.28 -23.57
CA PHE A 115 -0.47 13.40 -24.04
C PHE A 115 -0.69 13.04 -25.52
N TYR A 116 0.40 13.06 -26.29
CA TYR A 116 0.39 12.78 -27.72
C TYR A 116 1.55 11.87 -28.10
N PHE A 117 1.38 11.15 -29.21
CA PHE A 117 2.41 10.33 -29.84
C PHE A 117 3.04 11.08 -31.03
N ASP A 118 4.37 11.13 -31.08
CA ASP A 118 5.15 11.84 -32.09
C ASP A 118 5.42 10.95 -33.32
N LEU A 119 4.71 11.21 -34.41
CA LEU A 119 4.82 10.46 -35.67
C LEU A 119 6.19 10.62 -36.33
N LEU A 120 6.86 11.78 -36.14
CA LEU A 120 8.20 11.98 -36.65
C LEU A 120 9.21 11.18 -35.82
N ALA A 121 9.08 11.19 -34.48
CA ALA A 121 9.97 10.42 -33.62
C ALA A 121 9.86 8.92 -33.88
N LEU A 122 8.66 8.39 -34.19
CA LEU A 122 8.49 7.00 -34.64
C LEU A 122 9.38 6.67 -35.85
N LEU A 123 9.40 7.56 -36.85
CA LEU A 123 10.21 7.36 -38.04
C LEU A 123 11.71 7.45 -37.75
N LEU A 124 12.12 8.39 -36.91
CA LEU A 124 13.54 8.55 -36.52
C LEU A 124 14.04 7.35 -35.72
N ASP A 125 13.21 6.82 -34.83
CA ASP A 125 13.51 5.63 -34.04
C ASP A 125 13.66 4.38 -34.92
N LYS A 126 12.78 4.23 -35.93
CA LYS A 126 12.79 3.07 -36.83
C LYS A 126 13.85 3.15 -37.93
N PHE A 127 14.11 4.36 -38.45
CA PHE A 127 14.96 4.60 -39.61
C PHE A 127 16.07 5.62 -39.27
N PRO A 128 16.96 5.32 -38.30
CA PRO A 128 17.98 6.27 -37.86
C PRO A 128 18.98 6.64 -38.98
N GLU A 129 19.25 5.72 -39.91
CA GLU A 129 20.21 5.91 -41.01
C GLU A 129 19.66 6.72 -42.20
N ASP A 130 18.35 6.93 -42.26
CA ASP A 130 17.70 7.55 -43.43
C ASP A 130 17.83 9.08 -43.46
N LYS A 131 18.48 9.68 -42.45
CA LYS A 131 18.73 11.12 -42.34
C LYS A 131 17.46 11.96 -42.57
N ILE A 132 16.34 11.51 -42.00
CA ILE A 132 15.01 12.11 -42.21
C ILE A 132 14.98 13.60 -41.86
N LEU A 133 15.76 14.03 -40.85
CA LEU A 133 15.88 15.44 -40.47
C LEU A 133 16.56 16.32 -41.53
N GLU A 134 17.30 15.74 -42.48
CA GLU A 134 17.93 16.47 -43.59
C GLU A 134 16.97 16.68 -44.78
N ILE A 135 15.78 16.05 -44.77
CA ILE A 135 14.76 16.26 -45.81
C ILE A 135 14.28 17.72 -45.74
N PRO A 136 14.31 18.49 -46.86
CA PRO A 136 14.05 19.94 -46.82
C PRO A 136 12.71 20.33 -46.19
N SER A 137 11.63 19.61 -46.50
CA SER A 137 10.29 19.84 -45.92
C SER A 137 10.22 19.52 -44.43
N VAL A 138 10.81 18.40 -44.01
CA VAL A 138 10.93 18.01 -42.59
C VAL A 138 11.73 19.06 -41.82
N LYS A 139 12.93 19.41 -42.30
CA LYS A 139 13.80 20.41 -41.65
C LYS A 139 13.09 21.73 -41.43
N LYS A 140 12.42 22.24 -42.47
CA LYS A 140 11.63 23.48 -42.41
C LYS A 140 10.53 23.39 -41.34
N LEU A 141 9.76 22.30 -41.30
CA LEU A 141 8.68 22.16 -40.32
C LEU A 141 9.17 21.88 -38.90
N THR A 142 10.33 21.22 -38.73
CA THR A 142 10.98 21.10 -37.42
C THR A 142 11.32 22.49 -36.87
N GLU A 143 11.97 23.34 -37.67
CA GLU A 143 12.30 24.73 -37.32
C GLU A 143 11.04 25.55 -36.98
N LEU A 144 9.98 25.45 -37.80
CA LEU A 144 8.71 26.16 -37.57
C LEU A 144 7.93 25.65 -36.35
N SER A 145 8.00 24.35 -36.06
CA SER A 145 7.24 23.74 -34.97
C SER A 145 7.74 24.18 -33.59
N GLY A 146 9.00 24.63 -33.49
CA GLY A 146 9.67 24.98 -32.23
C GLY A 146 9.91 23.79 -31.29
N VAL A 147 9.60 22.57 -31.72
CA VAL A 147 9.78 21.34 -30.91
C VAL A 147 11.12 20.72 -31.26
N ILE A 148 12.06 20.88 -30.35
CA ILE A 148 13.41 20.31 -30.44
C ILE A 148 13.32 18.77 -30.43
N THR A 149 13.93 18.15 -31.43
CA THR A 149 13.93 16.69 -31.65
C THR A 149 15.26 16.05 -31.20
N ASP A 150 15.99 16.70 -30.29
CA ASP A 150 17.29 16.24 -29.80
C ASP A 150 17.22 14.92 -29.02
N ASN A 151 16.01 14.53 -28.59
CA ASN A 151 15.75 13.26 -27.94
C ASN A 151 14.61 12.50 -28.66
N TYR A 152 14.95 11.79 -29.74
CA TYR A 152 14.03 10.90 -30.47
C TYR A 152 13.70 9.59 -29.71
N MET A 153 14.21 9.43 -28.49
CA MET A 153 13.84 8.32 -27.62
C MET A 153 12.43 8.47 -27.02
N GLU A 154 11.94 9.71 -26.91
CA GLU A 154 10.63 10.05 -26.33
C GLU A 154 9.56 10.14 -27.43
N LEU A 155 8.75 9.09 -27.53
CA LEU A 155 7.68 8.98 -28.52
C LEU A 155 6.35 9.55 -28.00
N CYS A 156 6.15 9.57 -26.70
CA CYS A 156 5.01 10.15 -26.01
C CYS A 156 5.42 11.45 -25.32
N ARG A 157 4.67 12.53 -25.56
CA ARG A 157 4.94 13.85 -24.97
C ARG A 157 3.68 14.49 -24.43
N ALA A 158 3.80 15.15 -23.29
CA ALA A 158 2.76 15.97 -22.71
C ALA A 158 2.88 17.44 -23.12
N PHE A 159 1.74 18.04 -23.44
CA PHE A 159 1.58 19.45 -23.73
C PHE A 159 0.62 20.07 -22.72
N SER A 160 1.01 21.20 -22.13
CA SER A 160 0.13 21.94 -21.23
C SER A 160 -1.01 22.58 -22.02
N VAL A 161 -2.25 22.40 -21.57
CA VAL A 161 -3.41 23.06 -22.20
C VAL A 161 -3.44 24.54 -21.78
N GLY A 162 -3.40 25.44 -22.76
CA GLY A 162 -3.66 26.86 -22.52
C GLY A 162 -5.13 27.07 -22.13
N LYS A 163 -5.40 27.81 -21.05
CA LYS A 163 -6.77 28.13 -20.62
C LYS A 163 -7.62 28.62 -21.81
N GLY A 164 -8.74 27.94 -22.07
CA GLY A 164 -9.70 28.32 -23.12
C GLY A 164 -9.39 27.81 -24.53
N LYS A 165 -8.28 27.09 -24.76
CA LYS A 165 -8.09 26.34 -26.01
C LYS A 165 -8.87 25.03 -25.93
N GLY A 166 -9.80 24.83 -26.87
CA GLY A 166 -10.51 23.56 -27.01
C GLY A 166 -9.55 22.40 -27.28
N LYS A 167 -10.03 21.20 -26.99
CA LYS A 167 -9.34 19.92 -27.24
C LYS A 167 -8.79 19.85 -28.67
N GLN A 168 -7.54 19.43 -28.81
CA GLN A 168 -6.90 19.23 -30.12
C GLN A 168 -6.58 17.76 -30.34
N LEU A 169 -7.08 17.17 -31.43
CA LEU A 169 -6.77 15.78 -31.79
C LEU A 169 -5.34 15.62 -32.28
N THR A 170 -4.76 16.67 -32.86
CA THR A 170 -3.39 16.71 -33.36
C THR A 170 -2.70 18.01 -32.99
N ARG A 171 -1.36 18.02 -33.01
CA ARG A 171 -0.54 19.22 -32.79
C ARG A 171 0.63 19.31 -33.76
N HIS A 172 1.15 20.53 -33.91
CA HIS A 172 2.34 20.86 -34.71
C HIS A 172 2.29 20.24 -36.12
N TYR A 173 1.34 20.70 -36.94
CA TYR A 173 1.21 20.24 -38.33
C TYR A 173 1.00 18.71 -38.43
N ASN A 174 0.12 18.16 -37.60
CA ASN A 174 -0.16 16.72 -37.52
C ASN A 174 1.03 15.82 -37.14
N ARG A 175 2.15 16.37 -36.64
CA ARG A 175 3.26 15.56 -36.09
C ARG A 175 2.84 14.76 -34.87
N PHE A 176 2.00 15.35 -34.02
CA PHE A 176 1.56 14.73 -32.77
C PHE A 176 0.12 14.31 -32.89
N ILE A 177 -0.20 13.06 -32.54
CA ILE A 177 -1.55 12.49 -32.53
C ILE A 177 -1.97 12.11 -31.11
N SER A 178 -3.20 12.42 -30.72
CA SER A 178 -3.71 12.07 -29.39
C SER A 178 -3.91 10.56 -29.25
N GLY A 179 -3.73 10.02 -28.03
CA GLY A 179 -4.00 8.60 -27.78
C GLY A 179 -5.46 8.22 -28.04
N GLU A 180 -6.39 9.13 -27.80
CA GLU A 180 -7.81 8.94 -28.14
C GLU A 180 -8.02 8.70 -29.64
N SER A 181 -7.44 9.53 -30.52
CA SER A 181 -7.52 9.31 -31.96
C SER A 181 -6.94 7.94 -32.36
N VAL A 182 -5.91 7.49 -31.67
CA VAL A 182 -5.31 6.18 -31.91
C VAL A 182 -6.23 5.04 -31.47
N ILE A 183 -6.75 5.07 -30.24
CA ILE A 183 -7.58 4.00 -29.68
C ILE A 183 -8.97 3.92 -30.34
N GLU A 184 -9.48 5.04 -30.87
CA GLU A 184 -10.74 5.08 -31.62
C GLU A 184 -10.54 4.79 -33.12
N LYS A 185 -9.32 4.47 -33.55
CA LYS A 185 -8.96 4.21 -34.95
C LYS A 185 -9.24 5.39 -35.90
N ARG A 186 -9.18 6.61 -35.39
CA ARG A 186 -9.35 7.89 -36.11
C ARG A 186 -8.01 8.53 -36.47
N TYR A 187 -7.12 7.76 -37.11
CA TYR A 187 -5.75 8.20 -37.42
C TYR A 187 -5.39 8.19 -38.92
N SER A 188 -6.19 7.58 -39.80
CA SER A 188 -5.85 7.47 -41.23
C SER A 188 -5.67 8.84 -41.90
N GLU A 189 -6.64 9.75 -41.73
CA GLU A 189 -6.56 11.11 -42.28
C GLU A 189 -5.39 11.90 -41.67
N VAL A 190 -5.13 11.72 -40.36
CA VAL A 190 -4.02 12.37 -39.67
C VAL A 190 -2.67 11.92 -40.23
N ILE A 191 -2.52 10.62 -40.52
CA ILE A 191 -1.30 10.08 -41.17
C ILE A 191 -1.16 10.68 -42.56
N ASP A 192 -2.23 10.72 -43.34
CA ASP A 192 -2.21 11.26 -44.70
C ASP A 192 -1.77 12.72 -44.69
N ASP A 193 -2.40 13.55 -43.87
CA ASP A 193 -2.05 14.96 -43.70
C ASP A 193 -0.62 15.15 -43.18
N PHE A 194 -0.18 14.32 -42.23
CA PHE A 194 1.19 14.35 -41.73
C PHE A 194 2.20 14.11 -42.85
N PHE A 195 2.01 13.07 -43.67
CA PHE A 195 2.93 12.77 -44.76
C PHE A 195 2.87 13.80 -45.89
N GLU A 196 1.70 14.35 -46.21
CA GLU A 196 1.57 15.41 -47.21
C GLU A 196 2.28 16.69 -46.78
N GLN A 197 2.18 17.06 -45.49
CA GLN A 197 2.81 18.27 -44.95
C GLN A 197 4.31 18.09 -44.71
N TRP A 198 4.72 17.02 -44.02
CA TRP A 198 6.11 16.81 -43.58
C TRP A 198 7.03 16.25 -44.65
N PHE A 199 6.49 15.52 -45.63
CA PHE A 199 7.26 14.90 -46.71
C PHE A 199 6.86 15.47 -48.08
N ASP A 200 6.44 16.73 -48.13
CA ASP A 200 6.15 17.44 -49.38
C ASP A 200 7.35 17.35 -50.33
N GLY A 201 7.06 17.05 -51.60
CA GLY A 201 8.05 16.82 -52.65
C GLY A 201 8.96 15.59 -52.47
N PHE A 202 8.92 14.87 -51.34
CA PHE A 202 9.75 13.69 -51.10
C PHE A 202 9.23 12.48 -51.86
N LYS A 203 7.90 12.29 -51.92
CA LYS A 203 7.25 11.15 -52.59
C LYS A 203 7.64 11.01 -54.07
N SER A 204 7.83 12.12 -54.78
CA SER A 204 8.22 12.11 -56.20
C SER A 204 9.68 11.67 -56.40
N LYS A 205 10.54 11.95 -55.43
CA LYS A 205 11.98 11.61 -55.48
C LYS A 205 12.27 10.21 -54.91
N ASN A 206 11.56 9.79 -53.87
CA ASN A 206 11.80 8.56 -53.11
C ASN A 206 10.49 7.83 -52.79
N LYS A 207 9.79 7.36 -53.84
CA LYS A 207 8.48 6.72 -53.73
C LYS A 207 8.46 5.53 -52.78
N THR A 208 9.45 4.63 -52.88
CA THR A 208 9.53 3.42 -52.04
C THR A 208 9.63 3.77 -50.55
N LYS A 209 10.62 4.59 -50.16
CA LYS A 209 10.82 5.02 -48.78
C LYS A 209 9.62 5.76 -48.21
N PHE A 210 8.96 6.60 -49.00
CA PHE A 210 7.73 7.28 -48.58
C PHE A 210 6.64 6.27 -48.17
N PHE A 211 6.43 5.21 -48.96
CA PHE A 211 5.47 4.17 -48.61
C PHE A 211 5.95 3.31 -47.44
N ASP A 212 7.25 3.03 -47.32
CA ASP A 212 7.79 2.30 -46.16
C ASP A 212 7.51 3.05 -44.84
N TYR A 213 7.73 4.37 -44.82
CA TYR A 213 7.44 5.22 -43.66
C TYR A 213 5.95 5.23 -43.33
N LYS A 214 5.10 5.45 -44.33
CA LYS A 214 3.66 5.52 -44.15
C LYS A 214 3.07 4.18 -43.67
N ASN A 215 3.53 3.08 -44.25
CA ASN A 215 3.13 1.74 -43.86
C ASN A 215 3.58 1.43 -42.43
N TYR A 216 4.81 1.82 -42.05
CA TYR A 216 5.32 1.64 -40.70
C TYR A 216 4.45 2.38 -39.67
N VAL A 217 4.20 3.68 -39.84
CA VAL A 217 3.36 4.46 -38.90
C VAL A 217 1.95 3.88 -38.81
N THR A 218 1.34 3.55 -39.95
CA THR A 218 0.00 2.91 -40.00
C THR A 218 0.00 1.59 -39.23
N SER A 219 1.04 0.77 -39.40
CA SER A 219 1.15 -0.53 -38.72
C SER A 219 1.30 -0.39 -37.21
N VAL A 220 2.12 0.57 -36.75
CA VAL A 220 2.33 0.84 -35.32
C VAL A 220 1.02 1.26 -34.67
N LEU A 221 0.34 2.28 -35.22
CA LEU A 221 -0.92 2.76 -34.62
C LEU A 221 -2.04 1.71 -34.69
N GLY A 222 -2.05 0.87 -35.73
CA GLY A 222 -3.06 -0.17 -35.92
C GLY A 222 -3.01 -1.31 -34.90
N VAL A 223 -1.87 -1.55 -34.26
CA VAL A 223 -1.72 -2.62 -33.25
C VAL A 223 -1.82 -2.13 -31.81
N ILE A 224 -1.85 -0.82 -31.56
CA ILE A 224 -1.88 -0.26 -30.19
C ILE A 224 -3.13 -0.71 -29.43
N GLY A 225 -4.31 -0.72 -30.06
CA GLY A 225 -5.53 -1.21 -29.42
C GLY A 225 -5.48 -2.68 -29.01
N GLU A 226 -4.69 -3.48 -29.73
CA GLU A 226 -4.49 -4.92 -29.49
C GLU A 226 -3.33 -5.20 -28.52
N TYR A 227 -2.63 -4.17 -28.04
CA TYR A 227 -1.57 -4.32 -27.05
C TYR A 227 -2.11 -5.04 -25.81
N LYS A 228 -1.51 -6.20 -25.49
CA LYS A 228 -1.98 -7.08 -24.41
C LYS A 228 -1.29 -6.75 -23.10
N ILE A 229 -2.11 -6.47 -22.09
CA ILE A 229 -1.66 -6.28 -20.71
C ILE A 229 -2.03 -7.54 -19.92
N PRO A 230 -1.03 -8.25 -19.37
CA PRO A 230 -1.31 -9.40 -18.52
C PRO A 230 -2.13 -8.98 -17.30
N ALA A 231 -3.10 -9.78 -16.89
CA ALA A 231 -3.87 -9.55 -15.69
C ALA A 231 -4.09 -10.86 -14.92
N MET A 232 -3.88 -10.78 -13.62
CA MET A 232 -4.21 -11.82 -12.67
C MET A 232 -5.59 -11.52 -12.10
N LYS A 233 -6.58 -12.36 -12.42
CA LYS A 233 -7.94 -12.26 -11.90
C LYS A 233 -8.13 -13.24 -10.76
N ILE A 234 -8.35 -12.72 -9.55
CA ILE A 234 -8.75 -13.52 -8.40
C ILE A 234 -10.26 -13.82 -8.54
N ASP A 235 -10.65 -15.07 -8.30
CA ASP A 235 -12.06 -15.45 -8.25
C ASP A 235 -12.78 -14.73 -7.11
N GLY A 236 -13.97 -14.19 -7.35
CA GLY A 236 -14.75 -13.49 -6.35
C GLY A 236 -15.08 -14.37 -5.14
N GLU A 237 -15.25 -15.68 -5.35
CA GLU A 237 -15.51 -16.66 -4.30
C GLU A 237 -14.25 -17.16 -3.58
N SER A 238 -13.08 -16.58 -3.88
CA SER A 238 -11.83 -16.94 -3.22
C SER A 238 -11.91 -16.69 -1.71
N GLU A 239 -11.30 -17.58 -0.93
CA GLU A 239 -11.14 -17.38 0.50
C GLU A 239 -10.35 -16.09 0.78
N LEU A 240 -10.82 -15.30 1.76
CA LEU A 240 -10.15 -14.06 2.17
C LEU A 240 -8.67 -14.27 2.52
N GLY A 241 -8.31 -15.44 3.06
CA GLY A 241 -6.91 -15.80 3.33
C GLY A 241 -6.03 -15.82 2.07
N ILE A 242 -6.57 -16.26 0.92
CA ILE A 242 -5.88 -16.22 -0.37
C ILE A 242 -5.74 -14.75 -0.82
N VAL A 243 -6.82 -13.98 -0.75
CA VAL A 243 -6.83 -12.55 -1.13
C VAL A 243 -5.76 -11.78 -0.36
N ILE A 244 -5.69 -11.93 0.97
CA ILE A 244 -4.69 -11.30 1.83
C ILE A 244 -3.27 -11.70 1.40
N ARG A 245 -3.02 -13.00 1.16
CA ARG A 245 -1.68 -13.48 0.77
C ARG A 245 -1.24 -12.96 -0.59
N VAL A 246 -2.13 -12.95 -1.58
CA VAL A 246 -1.82 -12.41 -2.91
C VAL A 246 -1.56 -10.91 -2.81
N PHE A 247 -2.42 -10.20 -2.08
CA PHE A 247 -2.28 -8.78 -1.85
C PHE A 247 -0.94 -8.41 -1.17
N GLU A 248 -0.57 -9.08 -0.08
CA GLU A 248 0.70 -8.83 0.63
C GLU A 248 1.94 -9.20 -0.20
N LYS A 249 1.85 -10.21 -1.09
CA LYS A 249 2.96 -10.65 -1.95
C LYS A 249 3.14 -9.80 -3.21
N VAL A 250 2.05 -9.41 -3.85
CA VAL A 250 2.11 -8.60 -5.09
C VAL A 250 2.48 -7.17 -4.76
N ASN A 251 2.01 -6.64 -3.62
CA ASN A 251 2.33 -5.30 -3.18
C ASN A 251 3.68 -5.18 -2.46
N THR A 252 4.74 -5.67 -3.10
CA THR A 252 6.12 -5.63 -2.58
C THR A 252 6.88 -4.37 -3.00
N THR A 253 6.37 -3.61 -3.97
CA THR A 253 7.00 -2.37 -4.46
C THR A 253 6.25 -1.13 -3.96
N GLY A 254 6.92 -0.27 -3.18
CA GLY A 254 6.31 0.92 -2.57
C GLY A 254 5.83 0.70 -1.13
N LYS A 255 4.72 1.36 -0.73
CA LYS A 255 4.15 1.21 0.62
C LYS A 255 3.54 -0.19 0.74
N LYS A 256 4.13 -1.04 1.58
CA LYS A 256 3.58 -2.36 1.91
C LYS A 256 2.21 -2.17 2.58
N LEU A 257 1.16 -2.55 1.86
CA LEU A 257 -0.19 -2.61 2.40
C LEU A 257 -0.34 -3.91 3.19
N THR A 258 -1.03 -3.81 4.31
CA THR A 258 -1.17 -4.85 5.33
C THR A 258 -2.64 -5.26 5.46
N LEU A 259 -2.89 -6.32 6.24
CA LEU A 259 -4.25 -6.67 6.68
C LEU A 259 -5.00 -5.48 7.30
N PHE A 260 -4.32 -4.60 8.03
CA PHE A 260 -4.95 -3.43 8.65
C PHE A 260 -5.49 -2.47 7.59
N ASP A 261 -4.80 -2.29 6.46
CA ASP A 261 -5.28 -1.42 5.38
C ASP A 261 -6.58 -1.98 4.76
N LEU A 262 -6.71 -3.31 4.64
CA LEU A 262 -7.96 -3.95 4.20
C LEU A 262 -9.11 -3.78 5.22
N ILE A 263 -8.83 -3.95 6.52
CA ILE A 263 -9.83 -3.72 7.58
C ILE A 263 -10.25 -2.24 7.62
N ASN A 264 -9.28 -1.33 7.48
CA ASN A 264 -9.57 0.10 7.40
C ASN A 264 -10.45 0.40 6.18
N ALA A 265 -10.22 -0.23 5.04
CA ALA A 265 -11.06 -0.05 3.86
C ALA A 265 -12.52 -0.48 4.03
N GLN A 266 -12.74 -1.61 4.71
CA GLN A 266 -14.08 -2.09 5.10
C GLN A 266 -14.79 -1.07 5.99
N SER A 267 -14.04 -0.37 6.84
CA SER A 267 -14.63 0.55 7.80
C SER A 267 -15.24 1.81 7.22
N PHE A 268 -14.86 2.21 6.00
CA PHE A 268 -15.47 3.35 5.32
C PHE A 268 -16.93 3.12 4.87
N GLU A 269 -17.43 1.89 4.94
CA GLU A 269 -18.86 1.58 4.72
C GLU A 269 -19.72 1.90 5.96
N ASP A 270 -19.09 2.15 7.12
CA ASP A 270 -19.81 2.46 8.35
C ASP A 270 -20.43 3.87 8.28
N LYS A 271 -21.76 3.95 8.49
CA LYS A 271 -22.50 5.22 8.42
C LYS A 271 -22.14 6.19 9.55
N LYS A 272 -21.70 5.66 10.70
CA LYS A 272 -21.35 6.43 11.90
C LYS A 272 -19.93 7.00 11.80
N HIS A 273 -18.99 6.25 11.22
CA HIS A 273 -17.57 6.60 11.16
C HIS A 273 -17.07 6.69 9.71
N LYS A 274 -17.42 7.79 9.02
CA LYS A 274 -17.18 7.95 7.58
C LYS A 274 -15.70 8.09 7.18
N ASP A 275 -14.85 8.50 8.12
CA ASP A 275 -13.42 8.71 7.90
C ASP A 275 -12.60 7.42 8.02
N GLY A 276 -13.26 6.31 8.38
CA GLY A 276 -12.62 5.01 8.55
C GLY A 276 -11.96 4.84 9.92
N LEU A 277 -11.55 3.59 10.19
CA LEU A 277 -11.07 3.11 11.48
C LEU A 277 -9.73 3.74 11.86
N SER A 278 -8.83 3.95 10.90
CA SER A 278 -7.53 4.58 11.13
C SER A 278 -7.68 6.00 11.65
N ASP A 279 -8.53 6.81 11.02
CA ASP A 279 -8.73 8.21 11.40
C ASP A 279 -9.53 8.32 12.69
N TYR A 280 -10.56 7.47 12.85
CA TYR A 280 -11.28 7.34 14.11
C TYR A 280 -10.35 7.03 15.29
N LEU A 281 -9.57 5.93 15.22
CA LEU A 281 -8.63 5.56 16.28
C LEU A 281 -7.62 6.67 16.54
N SER A 282 -7.08 7.28 15.50
CA SER A 282 -6.11 8.38 15.63
C SER A 282 -6.70 9.58 16.36
N SER A 283 -7.95 9.95 16.04
CA SER A 283 -8.67 11.04 16.70
C SER A 283 -8.94 10.72 18.17
N GLU A 284 -9.47 9.54 18.45
CA GLU A 284 -9.81 9.08 19.81
C GLU A 284 -8.58 8.96 20.73
N ILE A 285 -7.46 8.46 20.20
CA ILE A 285 -6.20 8.46 20.93
C ILE A 285 -5.84 9.90 21.23
N LYS A 286 -5.67 10.75 20.21
CA LYS A 286 -5.20 12.14 20.40
C LYS A 286 -6.06 12.94 21.38
N SER A 287 -7.39 12.80 21.33
CA SER A 287 -8.31 13.52 22.23
C SER A 287 -8.16 13.09 23.70
N THR A 288 -7.85 11.82 23.94
CA THR A 288 -7.82 11.23 25.29
C THR A 288 -6.42 11.19 25.90
N SER A 289 -5.37 11.43 25.10
CA SER A 289 -3.98 11.14 25.44
C SER A 289 -3.05 12.36 25.44
N HIS A 290 -3.55 13.59 25.57
CA HIS A 290 -2.75 14.84 25.54
C HIS A 290 -1.52 14.86 26.48
N GLU A 291 -1.39 13.94 27.45
CA GLU A 291 -0.22 13.80 28.33
C GLU A 291 0.46 12.40 28.30
N ARG A 292 -0.06 11.42 27.54
CA ARG A 292 0.36 10.00 27.60
C ARG A 292 1.43 9.64 26.57
N HIS A 293 2.66 10.11 26.80
CA HIS A 293 3.81 9.89 25.90
C HIS A 293 4.07 8.39 25.61
N GLY A 294 3.76 7.51 26.56
CA GLY A 294 3.90 6.05 26.39
C GLY A 294 3.06 5.49 25.26
N VAL A 295 1.80 5.93 25.15
CA VAL A 295 0.88 5.49 24.09
C VAL A 295 1.39 5.90 22.71
N PHE A 296 1.89 7.14 22.59
CA PHE A 296 2.42 7.67 21.33
C PHE A 296 3.65 6.88 20.88
N ASN A 297 4.54 6.54 21.80
CA ASN A 297 5.71 5.70 21.52
C ASN A 297 5.30 4.28 21.15
N PHE A 298 4.38 3.67 21.90
CA PHE A 298 3.89 2.32 21.64
C PHE A 298 3.20 2.19 20.27
N LEU A 299 2.56 3.24 19.78
CA LEU A 299 1.89 3.27 18.48
C LEU A 299 2.71 3.94 17.38
N GLU A 300 3.95 4.33 17.67
CA GLU A 300 4.89 5.00 16.77
C GLU A 300 4.28 6.23 16.09
N TYR A 301 3.93 7.23 16.90
CA TYR A 301 3.52 8.54 16.40
C TYR A 301 4.70 9.28 15.75
N LYS A 302 4.51 9.79 14.54
CA LYS A 302 5.52 10.51 13.77
C LYS A 302 5.20 11.99 13.68
N ASP A 303 6.22 12.78 13.33
CA ASP A 303 6.13 14.23 13.13
C ASP A 303 5.10 14.64 12.05
N ASN A 304 4.78 13.73 11.14
CA ASN A 304 3.72 13.92 10.14
C ASN A 304 2.29 13.86 10.72
N GLY A 305 2.16 13.68 12.03
CA GLY A 305 0.89 13.64 12.74
C GLY A 305 0.15 12.31 12.65
N LYS A 306 0.80 11.22 12.24
CA LYS A 306 0.18 9.89 12.06
C LYS A 306 0.82 8.83 12.94
N PHE A 307 0.01 7.84 13.32
CA PHE A 307 0.46 6.62 13.99
C PHE A 307 0.79 5.55 12.95
N GLU A 308 1.98 4.96 13.02
CA GLU A 308 2.38 3.90 12.07
C GLU A 308 1.92 2.50 12.49
N ASN A 309 1.58 2.30 13.77
CA ASN A 309 1.31 0.97 14.34
C ASN A 309 -0.09 0.77 14.91
N LEU A 310 -1.12 1.43 14.35
CA LEU A 310 -2.53 1.19 14.73
C LEU A 310 -2.96 -0.28 14.56
N ALA A 311 -2.30 -1.04 13.69
CA ALA A 311 -2.51 -2.48 13.56
C ALA A 311 -2.27 -3.26 14.86
N ARG A 312 -1.49 -2.73 15.83
CA ARG A 312 -1.31 -3.31 17.17
C ARG A 312 -2.64 -3.38 17.92
N ILE A 313 -3.43 -2.31 17.89
CA ILE A 313 -4.73 -2.21 18.58
C ILE A 313 -5.67 -3.32 18.11
N ILE A 314 -5.77 -3.51 16.79
CA ILE A 314 -6.66 -4.53 16.19
C ILE A 314 -6.21 -5.94 16.59
N ARG A 315 -4.89 -6.22 16.63
CA ARG A 315 -4.38 -7.51 17.13
C ARG A 315 -4.71 -7.73 18.60
N ILE A 316 -4.50 -6.72 19.43
CA ILE A 316 -4.77 -6.74 20.87
C ILE A 316 -6.26 -7.01 21.13
N PHE A 317 -7.15 -6.31 20.43
CA PHE A 317 -8.59 -6.50 20.53
C PHE A 317 -9.04 -7.89 20.06
N GLU A 318 -8.44 -8.42 19.00
CA GLU A 318 -8.69 -9.79 18.56
C GLU A 318 -8.30 -10.81 19.63
N ILE A 319 -7.08 -10.69 20.19
CA ILE A 319 -6.59 -11.57 21.25
C ILE A 319 -7.51 -11.49 22.47
N ALA A 320 -7.85 -10.28 22.92
CA ALA A 320 -8.72 -10.07 24.08
C ALA A 320 -10.09 -10.73 23.88
N ASN A 321 -10.71 -10.53 22.71
CA ASN A 321 -11.98 -11.18 22.37
C ASN A 321 -11.86 -12.72 22.34
N LEU A 322 -10.75 -13.29 21.88
CA LEU A 322 -10.54 -14.75 21.89
C LEU A 322 -10.41 -15.29 23.33
N LEU A 323 -9.70 -14.55 24.20
CA LEU A 323 -9.56 -14.89 25.61
C LEU A 323 -10.89 -14.81 26.37
N GLU A 324 -11.70 -13.76 26.14
CA GLU A 324 -13.05 -13.63 26.73
C GLU A 324 -13.96 -14.82 26.37
N LYS A 325 -13.78 -15.39 25.17
CA LYS A 325 -14.53 -16.57 24.70
C LYS A 325 -13.92 -17.90 25.17
N ASN A 326 -12.89 -17.88 26.02
CA ASN A 326 -12.12 -19.05 26.44
C ASN A 326 -11.57 -19.88 25.26
N THR A 327 -11.22 -19.21 24.15
CA THR A 327 -10.65 -19.83 22.96
C THR A 327 -9.14 -19.62 22.90
N ILE A 328 -8.46 -20.41 22.06
CA ILE A 328 -7.01 -20.27 21.86
C ILE A 328 -6.75 -18.88 21.26
N PRO A 329 -5.88 -18.05 21.87
CA PRO A 329 -5.58 -16.68 21.41
C PRO A 329 -4.62 -16.66 20.19
N ALA A 330 -4.93 -17.48 19.19
CA ALA A 330 -4.20 -17.58 17.93
C ALA A 330 -4.88 -16.69 16.88
N ILE A 331 -4.21 -15.63 16.46
CA ILE A 331 -4.75 -14.68 15.49
C ILE A 331 -4.82 -15.31 14.10
N SER A 332 -6.00 -15.28 13.49
CA SER A 332 -6.22 -15.61 12.08
C SER A 332 -6.49 -14.35 11.27
N LYS A 333 -5.64 -14.05 10.28
CA LYS A 333 -5.82 -12.88 9.39
C LYS A 333 -7.17 -12.92 8.66
N GLN A 334 -7.59 -14.11 8.23
CA GLN A 334 -8.88 -14.33 7.58
C GLN A 334 -10.04 -14.03 8.53
N SER A 335 -9.95 -14.53 9.77
CA SER A 335 -10.99 -14.28 10.78
C SER A 335 -11.10 -12.80 11.11
N MET A 336 -9.97 -12.10 11.23
CA MET A 336 -9.94 -10.65 11.45
C MET A 336 -10.59 -9.87 10.29
N LEU A 337 -10.27 -10.19 9.03
CA LEU A 337 -10.86 -9.52 7.86
C LEU A 337 -12.34 -9.85 7.67
N ALA A 338 -12.77 -11.03 8.14
CA ALA A 338 -14.18 -11.42 8.14
C ALA A 338 -14.98 -10.67 9.21
N ARG A 339 -14.33 -10.01 10.18
CA ARG A 339 -15.04 -9.17 11.14
C ARG A 339 -15.49 -7.90 10.44
N GLY A 340 -16.79 -7.64 10.48
CA GLY A 340 -17.35 -6.37 10.02
C GLY A 340 -16.74 -5.18 10.80
N SER A 341 -16.75 -4.01 10.18
CA SER A 341 -16.18 -2.78 10.75
C SER A 341 -16.74 -2.40 12.12
N SER A 342 -18.04 -2.62 12.32
CA SER A 342 -18.74 -2.36 13.58
C SER A 342 -18.13 -3.09 14.78
N PHE A 343 -17.54 -4.27 14.56
CA PHE A 343 -16.83 -5.00 15.62
C PHE A 343 -15.64 -4.20 16.14
N TRP A 344 -14.81 -3.64 15.24
CA TRP A 344 -13.60 -2.93 15.61
C TRP A 344 -13.90 -1.60 16.31
N PHE A 345 -14.89 -0.86 15.81
CA PHE A 345 -15.39 0.34 16.47
C PHE A 345 -15.95 0.01 17.85
N GLY A 346 -16.79 -1.02 17.97
CA GLY A 346 -17.35 -1.47 19.24
C GLY A 346 -16.31 -1.94 20.25
N CYS A 347 -15.23 -2.58 19.81
CA CYS A 347 -14.10 -2.90 20.68
C CYS A 347 -13.46 -1.62 21.24
N TRP A 348 -13.21 -0.60 20.41
CA TRP A 348 -12.65 0.65 20.93
C TRP A 348 -13.61 1.34 21.90
N GLU A 349 -14.90 1.44 21.56
CA GLU A 349 -15.92 2.04 22.43
C GLU A 349 -16.03 1.31 23.78
N LYS A 350 -15.91 -0.03 23.79
CA LYS A 350 -15.99 -0.85 25.02
C LYS A 350 -14.77 -0.68 25.92
N GLN A 351 -13.56 -0.66 25.36
CA GLN A 351 -12.32 -0.89 26.12
C GLN A 351 -11.15 0.05 25.79
N GLY A 352 -11.34 1.06 24.93
CA GLY A 352 -10.32 2.03 24.51
C GLY A 352 -9.70 2.79 25.69
N ASN A 353 -10.51 3.28 26.63
CA ASN A 353 -10.00 3.95 27.83
C ASN A 353 -9.10 3.04 28.67
N LYS A 354 -9.52 1.77 28.87
CA LYS A 354 -8.73 0.79 29.63
C LYS A 354 -7.45 0.41 28.90
N PHE A 355 -7.48 0.33 27.57
CA PHE A 355 -6.28 0.14 26.75
C PHE A 355 -5.26 1.26 27.00
N LEU A 356 -5.70 2.52 26.96
CA LEU A 356 -4.83 3.67 27.19
C LEU A 356 -4.26 3.70 28.62
N GLU A 357 -5.03 3.24 29.62
CA GLU A 357 -4.60 3.14 31.02
C GLU A 357 -3.54 2.04 31.20
N ILE A 358 -3.75 0.87 30.59
CA ILE A 358 -2.79 -0.25 30.66
C ILE A 358 -1.47 0.13 29.98
N VAL A 359 -1.51 0.77 28.81
CA VAL A 359 -0.30 1.17 28.08
C VAL A 359 0.48 2.24 28.86
N GLU A 360 -0.21 3.15 29.54
CA GLU A 360 0.48 4.13 30.38
C GLU A 360 1.11 3.48 31.61
N TRP A 361 0.42 2.56 32.28
CA TRP A 361 1.03 1.76 33.35
C TRP A 361 2.30 1.02 32.85
N MET A 362 2.25 0.39 31.67
CA MET A 362 3.44 -0.25 31.08
C MET A 362 4.57 0.75 30.80
N ASN A 363 4.24 1.98 30.42
CA ASN A 363 5.22 3.05 30.22
C ASN A 363 5.85 3.48 31.55
N GLU A 364 5.04 3.68 32.58
CA GLU A 364 5.50 4.00 33.93
C GLU A 364 6.42 2.92 34.49
N GLU A 365 6.11 1.64 34.27
CA GLU A 365 6.97 0.52 34.68
C GLU A 365 8.19 0.30 33.76
N GLY A 366 8.37 1.12 32.71
CA GLY A 366 9.47 1.00 31.75
C GLY A 366 9.38 -0.24 30.84
N LEU A 367 8.23 -0.93 30.84
CA LEU A 367 8.01 -2.15 30.07
C LEU A 367 7.99 -1.91 28.56
N LEU A 368 7.62 -0.71 28.11
CA LEU A 368 7.59 -0.41 26.67
C LEU A 368 8.98 -0.42 26.01
N ASP A 369 10.04 -0.19 26.79
CA ASP A 369 11.41 -0.07 26.29
C ASP A 369 12.16 -1.42 26.21
N ILE A 370 11.56 -2.51 26.73
CA ILE A 370 12.24 -3.82 26.83
C ILE A 370 12.41 -4.53 25.47
N GLY A 371 11.76 -4.02 24.41
CA GLY A 371 11.84 -4.57 23.06
C GLY A 371 10.98 -5.83 22.80
N GLN A 372 10.22 -6.30 23.79
CA GLN A 372 9.35 -7.49 23.69
C GLN A 372 7.94 -7.12 23.19
N VAL A 373 7.84 -6.44 22.04
CA VAL A 373 6.57 -5.88 21.52
C VAL A 373 5.46 -6.93 21.42
N THR A 374 5.79 -8.15 20.95
CA THR A 374 4.78 -9.22 20.82
C THR A 374 4.23 -9.64 22.19
N PHE A 375 5.09 -9.76 23.21
CA PHE A 375 4.62 -10.05 24.56
C PHE A 375 3.72 -8.93 25.09
N LEU A 376 4.11 -7.68 24.90
CA LEU A 376 3.32 -6.52 25.34
C LEU A 376 1.92 -6.52 24.71
N GLU A 377 1.78 -6.85 23.42
CA GLU A 377 0.46 -7.00 22.78
C GLU A 377 -0.40 -8.06 23.50
N TYR A 378 0.16 -9.23 23.81
CA TYR A 378 -0.57 -10.28 24.53
C TYR A 378 -0.87 -9.88 25.98
N ALA A 379 0.05 -9.22 26.67
CA ALA A 379 -0.14 -8.76 28.05
C ALA A 379 -1.26 -7.71 28.14
N ILE A 380 -1.28 -6.74 27.23
CA ILE A 380 -2.38 -5.76 27.14
C ILE A 380 -3.69 -6.50 26.87
N ALA A 381 -3.71 -7.46 25.94
CA ALA A 381 -4.92 -8.20 25.61
C ALA A 381 -5.47 -9.04 26.78
N ILE A 382 -4.58 -9.65 27.58
CA ILE A 382 -4.95 -10.37 28.82
C ILE A 382 -5.62 -9.42 29.81
N LEU A 383 -5.03 -8.25 30.03
CA LEU A 383 -5.54 -7.25 30.98
C LEU A 383 -6.86 -6.63 30.49
N LEU A 384 -7.05 -6.49 29.18
CA LEU A 384 -8.32 -6.07 28.60
C LEU A 384 -9.42 -7.13 28.73
N ALA A 385 -9.08 -8.41 28.56
CA ALA A 385 -10.03 -9.51 28.71
C ALA A 385 -10.45 -9.73 30.18
N LYS A 386 -9.63 -9.28 31.15
CA LYS A 386 -9.94 -9.29 32.59
C LYS A 386 -9.65 -7.94 33.26
N PRO A 387 -10.50 -6.90 33.03
CA PRO A 387 -10.24 -5.56 33.55
C PRO A 387 -10.14 -5.51 35.08
N THR A 388 -10.86 -6.37 35.80
CA THR A 388 -10.79 -6.44 37.28
C THR A 388 -9.44 -6.93 37.80
N MET A 389 -8.72 -7.74 37.00
CA MET A 389 -7.39 -8.23 37.38
C MET A 389 -6.29 -7.18 37.18
N PHE A 390 -6.54 -6.15 36.34
CA PHE A 390 -5.61 -5.03 36.21
C PHE A 390 -5.50 -4.24 37.53
N GLU A 391 -6.57 -4.13 38.30
CA GLU A 391 -6.57 -3.48 39.62
C GLU A 391 -5.79 -4.30 40.68
N ASN A 392 -5.54 -5.59 40.43
CA ASN A 392 -4.78 -6.45 41.33
C ASN A 392 -3.28 -6.24 41.12
N LEU A 393 -2.60 -5.72 42.14
CA LEU A 393 -1.17 -5.46 42.13
C LEU A 393 -0.35 -6.73 41.85
N GLU A 394 -0.62 -7.84 42.55
CA GLU A 394 0.10 -9.11 42.40
C GLU A 394 -0.01 -9.65 40.97
N TYR A 395 -1.15 -9.41 40.31
CA TYR A 395 -1.37 -9.83 38.93
C TYR A 395 -0.54 -8.99 37.94
N ARG A 396 -0.50 -7.67 38.14
CA ARG A 396 0.35 -6.76 37.34
C ARG A 396 1.83 -7.10 37.51
N GLU A 397 2.27 -7.35 38.74
CA GLU A 397 3.64 -7.77 39.04
C GLU A 397 4.00 -9.09 38.35
N ARG A 398 3.06 -10.04 38.22
CA ARG A 398 3.31 -11.30 37.50
C ARG A 398 3.59 -11.08 36.01
N ILE A 399 2.89 -10.14 35.38
CA ILE A 399 3.14 -9.76 33.99
C ILE A 399 4.50 -9.06 33.87
N GLU A 400 4.80 -8.14 34.79
CA GLU A 400 6.09 -7.43 34.86
C GLU A 400 7.26 -8.41 35.01
N LYS A 401 7.18 -9.34 35.97
CA LYS A 401 8.17 -10.40 36.21
C LYS A 401 8.48 -11.17 34.95
N TYR A 402 7.44 -11.57 34.21
CA TYR A 402 7.64 -12.34 32.99
C TYR A 402 8.25 -11.50 31.86
N ALA A 403 7.89 -10.21 31.77
CA ALA A 403 8.49 -9.27 30.82
C ALA A 403 10.01 -9.09 31.06
N ILE A 404 10.38 -8.92 32.33
CA ILE A 404 11.78 -8.80 32.77
C ILE A 404 12.52 -10.12 32.50
N TYR A 405 11.92 -11.26 32.84
CA TYR A 405 12.46 -12.59 32.54
C TYR A 405 12.79 -12.77 31.06
N LEU A 406 11.87 -12.44 30.14
CA LEU A 406 12.10 -12.55 28.70
C LEU A 406 13.31 -11.74 28.25
N THR A 407 13.50 -10.56 28.85
CA THR A 407 14.58 -9.65 28.50
C THR A 407 15.92 -10.13 29.06
N LEU A 408 15.94 -10.59 30.32
CA LEU A 408 17.14 -11.14 30.97
C LEU A 408 17.61 -12.46 30.35
N SER A 409 16.67 -13.32 29.94
CA SER A 409 16.98 -14.60 29.31
C SER A 409 17.32 -14.50 27.82
N GLU A 410 17.38 -13.28 27.26
CA GLU A 410 17.54 -12.99 25.82
C GLU A 410 16.55 -13.78 24.94
N SER A 411 15.43 -14.23 25.53
CA SER A 411 14.43 -15.06 24.86
C SER A 411 13.39 -14.16 24.20
N SER A 412 13.13 -14.38 22.91
CA SER A 412 12.09 -13.64 22.19
C SER A 412 10.72 -14.29 22.42
N PHE A 413 9.73 -13.52 22.89
CA PHE A 413 8.35 -13.99 22.90
C PHE A 413 7.78 -14.01 21.48
N THR A 414 7.16 -15.13 21.11
CA THR A 414 6.58 -15.32 19.78
C THR A 414 5.11 -15.74 19.86
N LYS A 415 4.43 -15.71 18.72
CA LYS A 415 3.01 -16.11 18.61
C LYS A 415 2.76 -17.60 18.91
N SER A 416 3.79 -18.43 19.03
CA SER A 416 3.64 -19.84 19.42
C SER A 416 3.65 -20.05 20.95
N ASN A 417 4.01 -19.04 21.75
CA ASN A 417 4.07 -19.13 23.21
C ASN A 417 2.67 -19.05 23.88
N LEU A 418 1.68 -19.73 23.31
CA LEU A 418 0.27 -19.64 23.72
C LEU A 418 0.00 -20.26 25.11
N ASP A 419 0.82 -21.20 25.56
CA ASP A 419 0.68 -21.79 26.90
C ASP A 419 1.01 -20.79 28.00
N VAL A 420 1.97 -19.89 27.76
CA VAL A 420 2.30 -18.79 28.67
C VAL A 420 1.12 -17.83 28.78
N VAL A 421 0.50 -17.49 27.63
CA VAL A 421 -0.69 -16.63 27.58
C VAL A 421 -1.83 -17.25 28.38
N LYS A 422 -2.09 -18.55 28.20
CA LYS A 422 -3.12 -19.28 28.96
C LYS A 422 -2.85 -19.23 30.46
N LYS A 423 -1.63 -19.52 30.90
CA LYS A 423 -1.25 -19.49 32.33
C LYS A 423 -1.43 -18.12 32.95
N LEU A 424 -0.88 -17.09 32.30
CA LEU A 424 -1.07 -15.70 32.75
C LEU A 424 -2.56 -15.36 32.81
N TYR A 425 -3.35 -15.73 31.81
CA TYR A 425 -4.79 -15.48 31.79
C TYR A 425 -5.55 -16.23 32.90
N THR A 426 -5.20 -17.48 33.23
CA THR A 426 -5.82 -18.25 34.32
C THR A 426 -5.29 -17.89 35.72
N SER A 427 -4.43 -16.88 35.82
CA SER A 427 -3.73 -16.48 37.05
C SER A 427 -2.77 -17.56 37.58
N GLU A 428 -2.36 -18.51 36.73
CA GLU A 428 -1.28 -19.43 37.01
C GLU A 428 0.07 -18.77 36.73
N SER A 429 1.10 -19.12 37.51
CA SER A 429 2.47 -18.70 37.21
C SER A 429 2.92 -19.37 35.91
N PRO A 430 3.35 -18.60 34.89
CA PRO A 430 3.91 -19.19 33.68
C PRO A 430 5.16 -20.00 34.05
N ASN A 431 5.34 -21.16 33.39
CA ASN A 431 6.62 -21.85 33.51
C ASN A 431 7.69 -20.91 32.97
N MET A 432 8.74 -20.64 33.75
CA MET A 432 9.97 -20.05 33.25
C MET A 432 10.84 -21.22 32.78
N PRO A 433 10.80 -21.59 31.48
CA PRO A 433 11.30 -22.88 30.99
C PRO A 433 12.82 -23.03 31.07
N ILE A 434 13.53 -21.94 31.30
CA ILE A 434 14.96 -21.92 31.58
C ILE A 434 15.06 -21.71 33.08
N ASN A 435 15.63 -22.70 33.78
CA ASN A 435 16.31 -22.41 35.05
C ASN A 435 17.33 -21.34 34.65
N ILE A 436 17.07 -20.08 35.01
CA ILE A 436 18.09 -19.03 34.93
C ILE A 436 19.26 -19.71 35.60
N ASN A 437 20.32 -20.04 34.85
CA ASN A 437 21.43 -20.75 35.46
C ASN A 437 21.73 -19.98 36.75
N ASP A 438 21.95 -20.67 37.85
CA ASP A 438 22.56 -20.17 39.10
C ASP A 438 23.96 -19.52 38.83
N LYS A 439 24.32 -19.35 37.54
CA LYS A 439 25.49 -18.74 36.94
C LYS A 439 25.17 -17.73 35.83
N MET A 440 23.94 -17.24 35.67
CA MET A 440 23.77 -15.90 35.07
C MET A 440 24.23 -14.90 36.13
N ILE A 441 25.55 -14.88 36.32
CA ILE A 441 26.25 -13.66 36.65
C ILE A 441 25.80 -12.69 35.57
N LEU A 442 25.07 -11.64 35.94
CA LEU A 442 24.94 -10.46 35.10
C LEU A 442 26.35 -9.89 34.93
N ASP A 443 27.16 -10.54 34.09
CA ASP A 443 28.36 -9.98 33.53
C ASP A 443 27.86 -8.96 32.51
N CYS A 444 27.33 -7.86 33.05
CA CYS A 444 26.81 -6.72 32.33
C CYS A 444 27.98 -6.10 31.58
N LYS A 445 28.45 -6.72 30.50
CA LYS A 445 29.20 -5.98 29.50
C LYS A 445 28.26 -4.86 29.03
N PRO A 446 28.61 -3.58 29.24
CA PRO A 446 27.69 -2.45 29.16
C PRO A 446 27.34 -2.04 27.71
N THR A 447 27.10 -3.01 26.83
CA THR A 447 27.09 -2.83 25.38
C THR A 447 25.76 -3.13 24.68
N SER A 448 24.83 -3.89 25.27
CA SER A 448 23.50 -4.08 24.67
C SER A 448 22.52 -2.97 25.14
N SER A 449 21.67 -2.47 24.25
CA SER A 449 20.67 -1.45 24.58
C SER A 449 19.65 -1.95 25.61
N GLN A 450 19.35 -3.25 25.62
CA GLN A 450 18.37 -3.89 26.50
C GLN A 450 18.85 -3.97 27.96
N THR A 451 20.15 -4.21 28.18
CA THR A 451 20.74 -4.21 29.53
C THR A 451 20.60 -2.85 30.21
N LYS A 452 20.76 -1.74 29.45
CA LYS A 452 20.57 -0.38 29.97
C LYS A 452 19.11 -0.07 30.34
N VAL A 453 18.15 -0.67 29.64
CA VAL A 453 16.72 -0.52 29.95
C VAL A 453 16.38 -1.24 31.25
N ILE A 454 16.82 -2.49 31.40
CA ILE A 454 16.63 -3.24 32.64
C ILE A 454 17.28 -2.51 33.82
N GLN A 455 18.51 -1.98 33.63
CA GLN A 455 19.20 -1.20 34.65
C GLN A 455 18.39 0.00 35.15
N LYS A 456 17.70 0.72 34.25
CA LYS A 456 16.81 1.83 34.62
C LYS A 456 15.57 1.37 35.38
N ILE A 457 14.96 0.26 34.96
CA ILE A 457 13.78 -0.33 35.64
C ILE A 457 14.17 -0.73 37.07
N LEU A 458 15.30 -1.43 37.22
CA LEU A 458 15.81 -1.87 38.52
C LEU A 458 16.17 -0.70 39.46
N GLN A 459 16.82 0.34 38.93
CA GLN A 459 17.13 1.56 39.69
C GLN A 459 15.86 2.29 40.17
N LYS A 460 14.82 2.35 39.32
CA LYS A 460 13.55 3.03 39.66
C LYS A 460 12.86 2.38 40.86
N LYS A 461 12.98 1.06 41.03
CA LYS A 461 12.37 0.34 42.16
C LYS A 461 13.27 0.16 43.38
N GLY A 462 14.37 0.91 43.45
CA GLY A 462 15.22 0.94 44.63
C GLY A 462 16.06 -0.34 44.83
N VAL A 463 16.20 -1.17 43.80
CA VAL A 463 17.08 -2.34 43.84
C VAL A 463 18.50 -1.87 43.52
N THR A 464 19.34 -1.81 44.55
CA THR A 464 20.78 -1.56 44.43
C THR A 464 21.49 -2.80 43.91
N TYR A 465 22.13 -2.67 42.75
CA TYR A 465 23.10 -3.63 42.22
C TYR A 465 24.42 -2.87 42.03
N GLU A 466 25.53 -3.38 42.58
CA GLU A 466 26.83 -2.71 42.49
C GLU A 466 27.48 -2.95 41.12
N ILE A 467 27.83 -1.86 40.45
CA ILE A 467 28.64 -1.89 39.22
C ILE A 467 30.07 -1.57 39.64
N ASN A 468 30.85 -2.58 39.99
CA ASN A 468 32.30 -2.46 40.09
C ASN A 468 32.95 -3.77 39.68
N ASN A 469 34.09 -3.68 39.01
CA ASN A 469 34.84 -4.74 38.32
C ASN A 469 35.34 -5.92 39.19
N GLU A 470 34.73 -6.22 40.33
CA GLU A 470 35.04 -7.39 41.14
C GLU A 470 33.77 -8.18 41.47
N VAL A 471 33.85 -9.47 41.15
CA VAL A 471 32.77 -10.44 41.05
C VAL A 471 32.03 -10.63 42.38
N HIS A 472 30.79 -10.17 42.44
CA HIS A 472 29.72 -10.90 43.11
C HIS A 472 28.47 -10.89 42.25
N ALA A 473 28.23 -12.03 41.61
CA ALA A 473 27.04 -12.33 40.85
C ALA A 473 25.86 -12.54 41.79
N GLN A 474 24.84 -11.67 41.76
CA GLN A 474 23.51 -12.12 42.16
C GLN A 474 22.90 -12.86 40.97
N GLU A 475 22.33 -14.02 41.23
CA GLU A 475 21.69 -14.82 40.20
C GLU A 475 20.45 -14.08 39.68
N ALA A 476 20.15 -14.14 38.37
CA ALA A 476 18.96 -13.45 37.86
C ALA A 476 17.64 -14.02 38.47
N SER A 477 17.67 -15.25 39.00
CA SER A 477 16.65 -15.85 39.86
C SER A 477 16.52 -15.10 41.19
N GLU A 478 17.62 -14.78 41.86
CA GLU A 478 17.65 -13.97 43.09
C GLU A 478 17.22 -12.53 42.83
N ILE A 479 17.52 -11.93 41.67
CA ILE A 479 17.04 -10.58 41.31
C ILE A 479 15.53 -10.60 41.08
N ILE A 480 15.01 -11.57 40.32
CA ILE A 480 13.55 -11.70 40.12
C ILE A 480 12.82 -12.03 41.42
N ASN A 481 13.43 -12.81 42.32
CA ASN A 481 12.84 -13.18 43.61
C ASN A 481 12.95 -12.05 44.65
N SER A 482 14.10 -11.36 44.76
CA SER A 482 14.33 -10.26 45.72
C SER A 482 13.50 -9.02 45.41
N TYR A 483 13.24 -8.75 44.12
CA TYR A 483 12.43 -7.62 43.67
C TYR A 483 10.95 -7.69 44.13
N PHE A 484 10.46 -8.86 44.54
CA PHE A 484 9.05 -9.05 44.90
C PHE A 484 8.83 -9.97 46.13
N SER A 485 9.87 -10.18 46.95
CA SER A 485 9.77 -10.80 48.28
C SER A 485 9.66 -9.76 49.41
N ALA A 486 9.61 -8.47 49.06
CA ALA A 486 9.55 -7.33 49.97
C ALA A 486 8.13 -6.75 50.05
#